data_AF-A0A2V2E576-F1
#
_entry.id   AF-A0A2V2E576-F1
#
_cell.length_a   1.000
_cell.length_b   1.000
_cell.length_c   1.000
_cell.angle_alpha   90.00
_cell.angle_beta   90.00
_cell.angle_gamma   90.00
#
_symmetry.space_group_name_H-M   'P 1'
#
loop_
_entity.id
_entity.type
_entity.pdbx_description
1 polymer ?
#
loop_
_entity_poly.entity_id
_entity_poly.type
_entity_poly.pdbx_seq_one_letter_code
_entity_poly.pdbx_strand_id
1 'polypeptide(L)'
;MVDEGTSVSGKRLGSIVRSDVAQISLTWNYLTTEEWKAINVLFSGPQYSNKVDFFDQITGTIRTGIEMCVSDRSAGMWRCNVQGDVLGWLGCSLQLTEV
;
A
#
# COMPACT_ATOMS: atom_id res chain seq x y z
N MET A 1 17.36 -22.90 -4.04
CA MET A 1 16.74 -21.57 -4.19
C MET A 1 15.27 -21.80 -3.96
N VAL A 2 14.71 -21.28 -2.87
CA VAL A 2 13.31 -21.50 -2.49
C VAL A 2 12.56 -20.27 -2.96
N ASP A 3 11.73 -20.44 -3.99
CA ASP A 3 11.10 -19.30 -4.65
C ASP A 3 9.87 -18.77 -3.91
N GLU A 4 9.29 -19.54 -2.97
CA GLU A 4 8.23 -19.06 -2.08
C GLU A 4 8.22 -19.78 -0.72
N GLY A 5 7.97 -19.02 0.34
CA GLY A 5 7.71 -19.53 1.69
C GLY A 5 6.51 -18.82 2.31
N THR A 6 5.54 -19.58 2.80
CA THR A 6 4.40 -19.04 3.55
C THR A 6 4.75 -19.01 5.03
N SER A 7 4.61 -17.85 5.67
CA SER A 7 4.71 -17.77 7.13
C SER A 7 3.55 -18.53 7.78
N VAL A 8 3.77 -19.08 8.98
CA VAL A 8 2.77 -19.81 9.80
C VAL A 8 1.54 -18.93 10.15
N SER A 9 1.61 -17.62 9.89
CA SER A 9 0.50 -16.66 10.01
C SER A 9 -0.22 -16.35 8.67
N GLY A 10 0.03 -17.10 7.59
CA GLY A 10 -0.58 -16.88 6.27
C GLY A 10 -0.01 -15.71 5.47
N LYS A 11 1.07 -15.06 5.94
CA LYS A 11 1.76 -13.99 5.22
C LYS A 11 2.69 -14.58 4.14
N ARG A 12 2.55 -14.13 2.89
CA ARG A 12 3.47 -14.45 1.79
C ARG A 12 4.81 -13.78 2.07
N LEU A 13 5.86 -14.56 2.29
CA LEU A 13 7.24 -14.08 2.38
C LEU A 13 7.94 -14.42 1.06
N GLY A 14 7.78 -13.54 0.06
CA GLY A 14 8.55 -13.57 -1.17
C GLY A 14 9.50 -12.37 -1.19
N SER A 15 10.79 -12.60 -0.98
CA SER A 15 11.80 -11.58 -1.31
C SER A 15 12.06 -11.66 -2.81
N ILE A 16 11.31 -10.88 -3.59
CA ILE A 16 11.58 -10.75 -5.02
C ILE A 16 12.78 -9.84 -5.17
N VAL A 17 13.96 -10.44 -5.23
CA VAL A 17 15.22 -9.74 -5.55
C VAL A 17 15.33 -9.71 -7.07
N ARG A 18 14.67 -8.75 -7.70
CA ARG A 18 14.90 -8.35 -9.09
C ARG A 18 15.51 -6.95 -9.09
N SER A 19 16.41 -6.67 -10.03
CA SER A 19 17.07 -5.36 -10.15
C SER A 19 16.16 -4.26 -10.71
N ASP A 20 14.99 -4.67 -11.24
CA ASP A 20 14.00 -3.81 -11.87
C ASP A 20 12.64 -4.08 -11.21
N VAL A 21 12.46 -3.53 -10.01
CA VAL A 21 11.21 -3.60 -9.23
C VAL A 21 10.73 -2.17 -9.06
N ALA A 22 9.55 -1.85 -9.60
CA ALA A 22 8.94 -0.56 -9.33
C ALA A 22 8.40 -0.51 -7.89
N GLN A 23 8.69 0.58 -7.20
CA GLN A 23 8.12 0.90 -5.91
C GLN A 23 7.38 2.23 -5.99
N ILE A 24 6.15 2.24 -5.49
CA ILE A 24 5.33 3.45 -5.39
C ILE A 24 5.20 3.79 -3.91
N SER A 25 5.60 5.01 -3.55
CA SER A 25 5.47 5.56 -2.20
C SER A 25 4.55 6.77 -2.23
N LEU A 26 3.48 6.70 -1.46
CA LEU A 26 2.48 7.76 -1.34
C LEU A 26 2.43 8.24 0.10
N THR A 27 2.48 9.56 0.28
CA THR A 27 2.43 10.20 1.59
C THR A 27 1.41 11.33 1.61
N TRP A 28 0.68 11.42 2.72
CA TRP A 28 -0.28 12.48 2.98
C TRP A 28 -0.01 13.08 4.35
N ASN A 29 0.03 14.41 4.43
CA ASN A 29 0.24 15.10 5.69
C ASN A 29 -0.95 14.93 6.64
N TYR A 30 -2.17 14.99 6.09
CA TYR A 30 -3.42 14.83 6.81
C TYR A 30 -4.46 14.15 5.93
N LEU A 31 -5.25 13.25 6.52
CA LEU A 31 -6.44 12.65 5.92
C LEU A 31 -7.53 12.53 6.99
N THR A 32 -8.78 12.77 6.61
CA THR A 32 -9.93 12.41 7.44
C THR A 32 -10.06 10.88 7.55
N THR A 33 -10.79 10.42 8.55
CA THR A 33 -11.08 8.98 8.71
C THR A 33 -11.79 8.39 7.49
N GLU A 34 -12.68 9.14 6.85
CA GLU A 34 -13.40 8.71 5.65
C GLU A 34 -12.47 8.59 4.45
N GLU A 35 -11.61 9.57 4.21
CA GLU A 35 -10.63 9.54 3.11
C GLU A 35 -9.62 8.41 3.29
N TRP A 36 -9.10 8.25 4.51
CA TRP A 36 -8.16 7.17 4.79
C TRP A 36 -8.81 5.80 4.63
N LYS A 37 -10.06 5.64 5.08
CA LYS A 37 -10.84 4.42 4.85
C LYS A 37 -11.05 4.17 3.36
N ALA A 38 -11.42 5.18 2.57
CA ALA A 38 -11.65 5.05 1.14
C ALA A 38 -10.39 4.54 0.41
N ILE A 39 -9.22 5.11 0.74
CA ILE A 39 -7.93 4.64 0.21
C ILE A 39 -7.67 3.19 0.61
N ASN A 40 -7.83 2.85 1.90
CA ASN A 40 -7.56 1.51 2.39
C ASN A 40 -8.46 0.43 1.80
N VAL A 41 -9.71 0.76 1.48
CA VAL A 41 -10.68 -0.18 0.88
C VAL A 41 -10.25 -0.62 -0.52
N LEU A 42 -9.56 0.24 -1.28
CA LEU A 42 -9.00 -0.13 -2.59
C LEU A 42 -8.00 -1.29 -2.49
N PHE A 43 -7.46 -1.51 -1.30
CA PHE A 43 -6.40 -2.48 -1.01
C PHE A 43 -6.83 -3.55 0.00
N SER A 44 -8.10 -3.59 0.42
CA SER A 44 -8.59 -4.45 1.52
C SER A 44 -9.18 -5.80 1.06
N GLY A 45 -8.69 -6.36 -0.05
CA GLY A 45 -9.14 -7.66 -0.57
C GLY A 45 -8.43 -8.86 0.07
N PRO A 46 -8.91 -10.10 -0.16
CA PRO A 46 -8.18 -11.33 0.20
C PRO A 46 -6.90 -11.52 -0.62
N GLN A 47 -6.72 -10.69 -1.66
CA GLN A 47 -5.59 -10.72 -2.58
C GLN A 47 -4.48 -9.83 -2.04
N TYR A 48 -3.28 -10.37 -1.92
CA TYR A 48 -2.10 -9.64 -1.44
C TYR A 48 -1.54 -8.66 -2.48
N SER A 49 -1.90 -8.85 -3.76
CA SER A 49 -1.54 -7.99 -4.88
C SER A 49 -2.78 -7.30 -5.46
N ASN A 50 -2.60 -6.07 -5.93
CA ASN A 50 -3.60 -5.30 -6.65
C ASN A 50 -3.02 -4.86 -7.99
N LYS A 51 -3.86 -4.80 -9.03
CA LYS A 51 -3.47 -4.22 -10.32
C LYS A 51 -3.56 -2.71 -10.24
N VAL A 52 -2.46 -2.04 -10.55
CA VAL A 52 -2.33 -0.59 -10.46
C VAL A 52 -1.82 -0.04 -11.79
N ASP A 53 -2.39 1.09 -12.19
CA ASP A 53 -1.91 1.89 -13.30
C ASP A 53 -1.10 3.05 -12.74
N PHE A 54 0.11 3.26 -13.24
CA PHE A 54 0.97 4.35 -12.80
C PHE A 54 1.85 4.88 -13.93
N PHE A 55 2.27 6.14 -13.81
CA PHE A 55 3.20 6.75 -14.75
C PHE A 55 4.63 6.35 -14.40
N ASP A 56 5.29 5.66 -15.32
CA ASP A 56 6.70 5.31 -15.23
C ASP A 56 7.55 6.46 -15.75
N GLN A 57 8.35 7.05 -14.86
CA GLN A 57 9.20 8.20 -15.15
C GLN A 57 10.46 7.83 -15.94
N ILE A 58 10.86 6.56 -15.97
CA ILE A 58 12.02 6.08 -16.73
C ILE A 58 11.64 5.99 -18.21
N THR A 59 10.50 5.38 -18.51
CA THR A 59 10.01 5.20 -19.88
C THR A 59 9.18 6.37 -20.38
N GLY A 60 8.69 7.23 -19.48
CA GLY A 60 7.79 8.34 -19.81
C GLY A 60 6.40 7.86 -20.24
N THR A 61 5.98 6.67 -19.82
CA THR A 61 4.73 6.05 -20.25
C THR A 61 3.86 5.63 -19.08
N ILE A 62 2.55 5.52 -19.32
CA ILE A 62 1.64 4.93 -18.34
C ILE A 62 1.76 3.41 -18.44
N ARG A 63 2.23 2.77 -17.37
CA ARG A 63 2.16 1.32 -17.19
C ARG A 63 0.79 0.98 -16.63
N THR A 64 0.08 0.06 -17.28
CA THR A 64 -1.28 -0.33 -16.90
C THR A 64 -1.32 -1.78 -16.45
N GLY A 65 -2.09 -2.07 -15.40
CA GLY A 65 -2.39 -3.42 -14.93
C GLY A 65 -1.23 -4.13 -14.25
N ILE A 66 -0.27 -3.37 -13.69
CA ILE A 66 0.90 -3.95 -13.02
C ILE A 66 0.48 -4.49 -11.64
N GLU A 67 0.87 -5.73 -11.35
CA GLU A 67 0.58 -6.34 -10.06
C GLU A 67 1.54 -5.82 -9.00
N MET A 68 0.97 -5.19 -7.98
CA MET A 68 1.69 -4.55 -6.88
C MET A 68 1.19 -5.12 -5.56
N CYS A 69 2.11 -5.60 -4.73
CA CYS A 69 1.83 -5.98 -3.36
C CYS A 69 1.75 -4.75 -2.46
N VAL A 70 0.76 -4.74 -1.57
CA VAL A 70 0.66 -3.74 -0.50
C VAL A 70 1.64 -4.14 0.59
N SER A 71 2.73 -3.40 0.71
CA SER A 71 3.79 -3.70 1.68
C SER A 71 3.44 -3.11 3.05
N ASP A 72 3.61 -1.80 3.23
CA ASP A 72 3.41 -1.12 4.52
C ASP A 72 2.40 0.02 4.45
N ARG A 73 1.65 0.16 5.54
CA ARG A 73 0.71 1.26 5.79
C ARG A 73 0.94 1.82 7.18
N SER A 74 1.09 3.13 7.28
CA SER A 74 1.23 3.82 8.57
C SER A 74 0.36 5.06 8.60
N ALA A 75 -0.15 5.38 9.78
CA ALA A 75 -0.92 6.59 10.04
C ALA A 75 -0.83 6.93 11.53
N GLY A 76 -0.58 8.20 11.85
CA GLY A 76 -0.62 8.71 13.23
C GLY A 76 -2.00 9.27 13.54
N MET A 77 -2.66 8.77 14.58
CA MET A 77 -3.96 9.32 15.00
C MET A 77 -3.82 10.80 15.38
N TRP A 78 -4.68 11.67 14.84
CA TRP A 78 -4.65 13.10 15.15
C TRP A 78 -5.51 13.44 16.37
N ARG A 79 -6.81 13.19 16.27
CA ARG A 79 -7.82 13.63 17.24
C ARG A 79 -9.06 12.74 17.22
N CYS A 80 -9.67 12.54 18.38
CA CYS A 80 -11.01 11.95 18.51
C CYS A 80 -12.06 13.00 18.89
N ASN A 81 -13.33 12.74 18.57
CA ASN A 81 -14.47 13.49 19.09
C ASN A 81 -14.77 13.10 20.56
N VAL A 82 -15.77 13.74 21.17
CA VAL A 82 -16.17 13.47 22.56
C VAL A 82 -16.71 12.04 22.75
N GLN A 83 -17.22 11.45 21.67
CA GLN A 83 -17.77 10.10 21.59
C GLN A 83 -16.67 9.03 21.41
N GLY A 84 -15.43 9.43 21.16
CA GLY A 84 -14.28 8.54 20.96
C GLY A 84 -13.97 8.20 19.49
N ASP A 85 -14.74 8.70 18.52
CA ASP A 85 -14.48 8.47 17.11
C ASP A 85 -13.27 9.27 16.62
N VAL A 86 -12.38 8.61 15.88
CA VAL A 86 -11.24 9.27 15.24
C VAL A 86 -11.73 10.19 14.13
N LEU A 87 -11.29 11.45 14.14
CA LEU A 87 -11.64 12.47 13.14
C LEU A 87 -10.68 12.51 11.97
N GLY A 88 -9.41 12.15 12.20
CA GLY A 88 -8.39 12.16 11.16
C GLY A 88 -7.06 11.61 11.60
N TRP A 89 -6.18 11.54 10.62
CA TRP A 89 -4.87 10.91 10.65
C TRP A 89 -3.83 11.88 10.12
N LEU A 90 -2.63 11.87 10.71
CA LEU A 90 -1.46 12.62 10.30
C LEU A 90 -0.37 11.66 9.81
N GLY A 91 0.43 12.14 8.85
CA GLY A 91 1.59 11.41 8.35
C GLY A 91 1.23 10.04 7.77
N CYS A 92 0.13 9.97 7.02
CA CYS A 92 -0.30 8.73 6.39
C CYS A 92 0.70 8.34 5.30
N SER A 93 1.12 7.09 5.28
CA SER A 93 1.97 6.54 4.24
C SER A 93 1.43 5.20 3.74
N LEU A 94 1.62 4.97 2.44
CA LEU A 94 1.30 3.73 1.76
C LEU A 94 2.45 3.39 0.82
N GLN A 95 2.90 2.14 0.88
CA GLN A 95 3.90 1.61 -0.03
C GLN A 95 3.33 0.44 -0.82
N LEU A 96 3.64 0.45 -2.12
CA LEU A 96 3.32 -0.61 -3.06
C LEU A 96 4.61 -1.07 -3.73
N THR A 97 4.76 -2.38 -3.89
CA THR A 97 5.96 -3.00 -4.46
C THR A 97 5.56 -3.96 -5.57
N GLU A 98 6.16 -3.82 -6.75
CA GLU A 98 5.91 -4.70 -7.89
C GLU A 98 6.30 -6.16 -7.58
N VAL A 99 5.53 -7.10 -8.13
CA VAL A 99 5.72 -8.55 -7.96
C VAL A 99 6.34 -9.16 -9.22
#